data_AF-A0A4R8CKC6-F1
#
_entry.id   AF-A0A4R8CKC6-F1
#
_cell.length_a   1.000
_cell.length_b   1.000
_cell.length_c   1.000
_cell.angle_alpha   90.00
_cell.angle_beta   90.00
_cell.angle_gamma   90.00
#
_symmetry.space_group_name_H-M   'P 1'
#
loop_
_entity.id
_entity.type
_entity.pdbx_description
1 polymer ?
#
loop_
_entity_poly.entity_id
_entity_poly.type
_entity_poly.pdbx_seq_one_letter_code
_entity_poly.pdbx_strand_id
1 'polypeptide(L)'
;MDLNFDLGDLQSSGAMVHPVIFRPSEDQEVLVVAATDVDAVTRQLSPKMPRQPCVVPSRFTRAQLDEVYDVLLANWRDWRVESFGTSSDEQAQPFIATMMFRITAEIAEWADTLPEGLVRLDPTLTLA
;
A
#
# COMPACT_ATOMS: atom_id res chain seq x y z
N MET A 1 -2.88 -11.79 18.07
CA MET A 1 -2.80 -13.18 17.57
C MET A 1 -1.81 -13.14 16.40
N ASP A 2 -0.77 -13.97 16.35
CA ASP A 2 0.16 -13.91 15.21
C ASP A 2 -0.55 -14.43 13.96
N LEU A 3 -0.98 -13.52 13.10
CA LEU A 3 -1.53 -13.79 11.76
C LEU A 3 -0.39 -14.23 10.83
N ASN A 4 0.33 -15.30 11.20
CA ASN A 4 1.35 -15.92 10.35
C ASN A 4 0.67 -16.80 9.29
N PHE A 5 -0.17 -16.17 8.47
CA PHE A 5 -0.81 -16.81 7.33
C PHE A 5 0.05 -16.55 6.10
N ASP A 6 0.36 -17.62 5.38
CA ASP A 6 1.03 -17.50 4.10
C ASP A 6 0.10 -16.83 3.08
N LEU A 7 0.35 -15.54 2.86
CA LEU A 7 -0.29 -14.71 1.83
C LEU A 7 0.54 -14.68 0.53
N GLY A 8 1.64 -15.44 0.48
CA GLY A 8 2.63 -15.41 -0.60
C GLY A 8 2.02 -15.67 -1.98
N ASP A 9 1.11 -16.64 -2.10
CA ASP A 9 0.45 -16.96 -3.37
C ASP A 9 -0.46 -15.82 -3.87
N LEU A 10 -1.19 -15.16 -2.96
CA LEU A 10 -2.07 -14.05 -3.30
C LEU A 10 -1.30 -12.79 -3.69
N GLN A 11 -0.15 -12.56 -3.05
CA GLN A 11 0.75 -11.46 -3.40
C GLN A 11 1.47 -11.75 -4.72
N SER A 12 1.97 -12.97 -4.92
CA SER A 12 2.70 -13.37 -6.12
C SER A 12 1.83 -13.37 -7.38
N SER A 13 0.54 -13.68 -7.24
CA SER A 13 -0.43 -13.59 -8.34
C SER A 13 -0.89 -12.17 -8.66
N GLY A 14 -0.60 -11.19 -7.78
CA GLY A 14 -1.08 -9.81 -7.89
C GLY A 14 -2.58 -9.64 -7.59
N ALA A 15 -3.27 -10.70 -7.17
CA ALA A 15 -4.69 -10.67 -6.76
C ALA A 15 -4.88 -9.83 -5.49
N MET A 16 -3.93 -9.95 -4.55
CA MET A 16 -3.82 -9.09 -3.37
C MET A 16 -2.84 -7.95 -3.66
N VAL A 17 -3.28 -6.72 -3.41
CA VAL A 17 -2.48 -5.51 -3.61
C VAL A 17 -1.80 -5.10 -2.32
N HIS A 18 -2.59 -4.96 -1.23
CA HIS A 18 -2.06 -4.55 0.07
C HIS A 18 -2.97 -5.03 1.22
N PRO A 19 -2.41 -5.72 2.25
CA PRO A 19 -3.12 -6.05 3.47
C PRO A 19 -2.86 -5.03 4.60
N VAL A 20 -3.89 -4.72 5.38
CA VAL A 20 -3.82 -3.89 6.60
C VAL A 20 -4.56 -4.58 7.73
N ILE A 21 -3.99 -4.55 8.94
CA ILE A 21 -4.70 -4.99 10.15
C ILE A 21 -5.37 -3.77 10.77
N PHE A 22 -6.71 -3.76 10.75
CA PHE A 22 -7.52 -2.77 11.46
C PHE A 22 -7.94 -3.31 12.83
N ARG A 23 -7.71 -2.54 13.88
CA ARG A 23 -8.03 -2.92 15.27
C ARG A 23 -9.12 -2.01 15.84
N PRO A 24 -10.42 -2.35 15.65
CA PRO A 24 -11.52 -1.53 16.18
C PRO A 24 -11.60 -1.52 17.71
N SER A 25 -11.04 -2.51 18.40
CA SER A 25 -10.92 -2.56 19.87
C SER A 25 -9.71 -3.41 20.27
N GLU A 26 -9.33 -3.40 21.56
CA GLU A 26 -8.17 -4.14 22.08
C GLU A 26 -8.22 -5.65 21.75
N ASP A 27 -9.41 -6.24 21.74
CA ASP A 27 -9.62 -7.68 21.53
C ASP A 27 -10.13 -8.03 20.11
N GLN A 28 -10.20 -7.05 19.20
CA GLN A 28 -10.73 -7.26 17.86
C GLN A 28 -9.73 -6.81 16.79
N GLU A 29 -9.34 -7.75 15.93
CA GLU A 29 -8.50 -7.52 14.75
C GLU A 29 -9.27 -7.94 13.49
N VAL A 30 -9.26 -7.08 12.47
CA VAL A 30 -9.87 -7.32 11.16
C VAL A 30 -8.77 -7.19 10.12
N LEU A 31 -8.61 -8.20 9.28
CA LEU A 31 -7.71 -8.12 8.13
C LEU A 31 -8.45 -7.44 7.00
N VAL A 32 -8.04 -6.23 6.63
CA VAL A 32 -8.57 -5.53 5.46
C VAL A 32 -7.61 -5.75 4.29
N VAL A 33 -8.12 -6.11 3.14
CA VAL A 33 -7.30 -6.42 1.96
C VAL A 33 -7.81 -5.65 0.75
N ALA A 34 -6.97 -4.78 0.20
CA ALA A 34 -7.19 -4.21 -1.13
C ALA A 34 -6.82 -5.26 -2.19
N ALA A 35 -7.75 -5.57 -3.08
CA ALA A 35 -7.61 -6.66 -4.06
C ALA A 35 -8.06 -6.22 -5.45
N THR A 36 -7.36 -6.73 -6.48
CA THR A 36 -7.80 -6.64 -7.87
C THR A 36 -8.84 -7.71 -8.21
N ASP A 37 -8.75 -8.88 -7.55
CA ASP A 37 -9.73 -9.97 -7.63
C ASP A 37 -10.30 -10.26 -6.23
N VAL A 38 -11.39 -9.55 -5.90
CA VAL A 38 -12.06 -9.65 -4.59
C VAL A 38 -12.57 -11.07 -4.34
N ASP A 39 -13.08 -11.75 -5.37
CA ASP A 39 -13.69 -13.06 -5.22
C ASP A 39 -12.64 -14.14 -4.98
N ALA A 40 -11.51 -14.11 -5.69
CA ALA A 40 -10.41 -15.04 -5.49
C ALA A 40 -9.80 -14.88 -4.09
N VAL A 41 -9.52 -13.64 -3.68
CA VAL A 41 -8.97 -13.33 -2.35
C VAL A 41 -9.96 -13.76 -1.26
N THR A 42 -11.25 -13.43 -1.40
CA THR A 42 -12.28 -13.82 -0.43
C THR A 42 -12.39 -15.34 -0.31
N ARG A 43 -12.39 -16.07 -1.44
CA ARG A 43 -12.46 -17.54 -1.46
C ARG A 43 -11.27 -18.19 -0.77
N GLN A 44 -10.08 -17.61 -0.91
CA GLN A 44 -8.86 -18.15 -0.30
C GLN A 44 -8.77 -17.82 1.20
N LEU A 45 -9.21 -16.63 1.62
CA LEU A 45 -9.12 -16.19 3.01
C LEU A 45 -10.26 -16.67 3.90
N SER A 46 -11.50 -16.74 3.39
CA SER A 46 -12.68 -17.09 4.20
C SER A 46 -12.57 -18.41 4.97
N PRO A 47 -12.00 -19.50 4.42
CA PRO A 47 -11.82 -20.76 5.15
C PRO A 47 -10.81 -20.66 6.31
N LYS A 48 -9.80 -19.78 6.16
CA LYS A 48 -8.72 -19.60 7.14
C LYS A 48 -9.08 -18.59 8.22
N MET A 49 -9.91 -17.61 7.87
CA MET A 49 -10.31 -16.49 8.71
C MET A 49 -11.83 -16.29 8.58
N PRO A 50 -12.66 -17.10 9.24
CA PRO A 50 -14.11 -16.93 9.13
C PRO A 50 -14.53 -15.59 9.75
N ARG A 51 -15.20 -14.74 8.97
CA ARG A 51 -15.77 -13.43 9.37
C ARG A 51 -14.76 -12.33 9.77
N GLN A 52 -13.47 -12.55 9.53
CA GLN A 52 -12.40 -11.61 9.84
C GLN A 52 -11.76 -10.89 8.64
N PRO A 53 -11.82 -11.38 7.38
CA PRO A 53 -11.32 -10.63 6.24
C PRO A 53 -12.39 -9.67 5.70
N CYS A 54 -12.02 -8.42 5.54
CA CYS A 54 -12.74 -7.43 4.75
C CYS A 54 -11.96 -7.21 3.45
N VAL A 55 -12.44 -7.77 2.34
CA VAL A 55 -11.79 -7.61 1.05
C VAL A 55 -12.48 -6.48 0.30
N VAL A 56 -11.71 -5.47 -0.10
CA VAL A 56 -12.21 -4.30 -0.84
C VAL A 56 -11.59 -4.28 -2.24
N PRO A 57 -12.32 -3.81 -3.26
CA PRO A 57 -11.73 -3.60 -4.58
C PRO A 57 -10.67 -2.50 -4.49
N SER A 58 -9.48 -2.79 -5.04
CA SER A 58 -8.38 -1.84 -5.14
C SER A 58 -8.51 -0.98 -6.39
N ARG A 59 -8.25 0.31 -6.26
CA ARG A 59 -8.10 1.24 -7.39
C ARG A 59 -6.81 1.03 -8.19
N PHE A 60 -5.79 0.45 -7.55
CA PHE A 60 -4.47 0.26 -8.14
C PHE A 60 -4.08 -1.22 -8.15
N THR A 61 -3.24 -1.59 -9.10
CA THR A 61 -2.62 -2.91 -9.15
C THR A 61 -1.34 -2.93 -8.31
N ARG A 62 -0.87 -4.14 -7.96
CA ARG A 62 0.42 -4.28 -7.29
C ARG A 62 1.57 -3.74 -8.14
N ALA A 63 1.54 -3.99 -9.45
CA ALA A 63 2.55 -3.51 -10.38
C ALA A 63 2.66 -1.97 -10.42
N GLN A 64 1.53 -1.26 -10.30
CA GLN A 64 1.56 0.22 -10.22
C GLN A 64 2.24 0.73 -8.96
N LEU A 65 2.05 0.05 -7.81
CA LEU A 65 2.76 0.39 -6.58
C LEU A 65 4.26 0.08 -6.71
N ASP A 66 4.60 -1.09 -7.26
CA ASP A 66 5.98 -1.52 -7.44
C ASP A 66 6.75 -0.58 -8.40
N GLU A 67 6.11 -0.07 -9.46
CA GLU A 67 6.71 0.92 -10.37
C GLU A 67 7.08 2.23 -9.64
N VAL A 68 6.20 2.71 -8.75
CA VAL A 68 6.50 3.89 -7.92
C VAL A 68 7.66 3.61 -6.96
N TYR A 69 7.69 2.41 -6.35
CA TYR A 69 8.81 1.95 -5.52
C TYR A 69 10.12 2.01 -6.29
N ASP A 70 10.16 1.47 -7.50
CA ASP A 70 11.37 1.41 -8.32
C ASP A 70 11.89 2.81 -8.67
N VAL A 71 11.01 3.76 -9.01
CA VAL A 71 11.41 5.15 -9.28
C VAL A 71 11.96 5.83 -8.02
N LEU A 72 11.29 5.68 -6.87
CA LEU A 72 11.74 6.26 -5.60
C LEU A 72 13.07 5.66 -5.14
N LEU A 73 13.27 4.35 -5.33
CA LEU A 73 14.55 3.67 -5.06
C LEU A 73 15.66 4.19 -5.97
N ALA A 74 15.40 4.28 -7.28
CA ALA A 74 16.37 4.73 -8.27
C ALA A 74 16.82 6.18 -7.99
N ASN A 75 15.90 7.03 -7.53
CA ASN A 75 16.17 8.44 -7.25
C ASN A 75 16.42 8.76 -5.77
N TRP A 76 16.57 7.73 -4.90
CA TRP A 76 16.60 7.91 -3.44
C TRP A 76 17.52 9.05 -2.99
N ARG A 77 18.76 9.06 -3.51
CA ARG A 77 19.78 10.05 -3.13
C ARG A 77 19.54 11.41 -3.77
N ASP A 78 19.24 11.41 -5.07
CA ASP A 78 19.15 12.64 -5.86
C ASP A 78 17.92 13.47 -5.46
N TRP A 79 16.81 12.79 -5.22
CA TRP A 79 15.57 13.40 -4.75
C TRP A 79 15.51 13.57 -3.22
N ARG A 80 16.55 13.13 -2.49
CA ARG A 80 16.65 13.20 -1.03
C ARG A 80 15.39 12.63 -0.35
N VAL A 81 15.03 11.42 -0.75
CA VAL A 81 13.94 10.67 -0.13
C VAL A 81 14.39 10.25 1.27
N GLU A 82 13.56 10.49 2.28
CA GLU A 82 13.84 10.12 3.67
C GLU A 82 13.34 8.70 3.94
N SER A 83 12.09 8.43 3.57
CA SER A 83 11.48 7.11 3.63
C SER A 83 10.29 7.05 2.68
N PHE A 84 9.90 5.84 2.30
CA PHE A 84 8.60 5.59 1.70
C PHE A 84 8.11 4.20 2.03
N GLY A 85 6.80 4.02 1.90
CA GLY A 85 6.16 2.74 2.10
C GLY A 85 4.75 2.71 1.55
N THR A 86 4.19 1.51 1.40
CA THR A 86 2.77 1.35 1.10
C THR A 86 1.96 1.65 2.36
N SER A 87 0.98 2.52 2.24
CA SER A 87 -0.01 2.83 3.28
C SER A 87 -1.42 2.64 2.71
N SER A 88 -2.45 2.94 3.50
CA SER A 88 -3.84 2.91 3.05
C SER A 88 -4.65 4.06 3.62
N ASP A 89 -5.61 4.55 2.84
CA ASP A 89 -6.54 5.59 3.27
C ASP A 89 -7.69 5.00 4.12
N GLU A 90 -8.64 5.87 4.49
CA GLU A 90 -9.81 5.50 5.29
C GLU A 90 -10.75 4.50 4.59
N GLN A 91 -10.63 4.36 3.26
CA GLN A 91 -11.36 3.38 2.45
C GLN A 91 -10.51 2.13 2.14
N ALA A 92 -9.39 1.98 2.84
CA ALA A 92 -8.40 0.93 2.64
C ALA A 92 -7.83 0.88 1.20
N GLN A 93 -7.85 2.01 0.49
CA GLN A 93 -7.20 2.10 -0.81
C GLN A 93 -5.70 2.31 -0.61
N PRO A 94 -4.86 1.49 -1.27
CA PRO A 94 -3.43 1.58 -1.08
C PRO A 94 -2.85 2.82 -1.77
N PHE A 95 -1.81 3.38 -1.19
CA PHE A 95 -1.01 4.44 -1.83
C PHE A 95 0.44 4.38 -1.33
N ILE A 96 1.37 5.02 -2.05
CA ILE A 96 2.75 5.17 -1.62
C ILE A 96 2.92 6.46 -0.83
N ALA A 97 3.08 6.33 0.49
CA ALA A 97 3.45 7.44 1.36
C ALA A 97 4.95 7.70 1.22
N THR A 98 5.35 8.90 0.81
CA THR A 98 6.74 9.27 0.56
C THR A 98 7.12 10.49 1.39
N MET A 99 8.04 10.32 2.34
CA MET A 99 8.62 11.40 3.12
C MET A 99 9.86 11.95 2.41
N MET A 100 9.90 13.27 2.19
CA MET A 100 10.98 13.92 1.45
C MET A 100 11.44 15.21 2.13
N PHE A 101 12.73 15.50 2.13
CA PHE A 101 13.23 16.76 2.72
C PHE A 101 12.82 17.99 1.90
N ARG A 102 12.61 17.83 0.59
CA ARG A 102 12.17 18.90 -0.30
C ARG A 102 11.46 18.30 -1.50
N ILE A 103 10.30 18.85 -1.84
CA ILE A 103 9.60 18.57 -3.10
C ILE A 103 10.07 19.59 -4.14
N THR A 104 10.69 19.13 -5.21
CA THR A 104 11.16 19.95 -6.35
C THR A 104 10.12 19.95 -7.47
N ALA A 105 10.30 20.83 -8.47
CA ALA A 105 9.45 20.82 -9.67
C ALA A 105 9.52 19.49 -10.42
N GLU A 106 10.71 18.91 -10.56
CA GLU A 106 10.91 17.59 -11.18
C GLU A 106 10.10 16.48 -10.48
N ILE A 107 10.12 16.44 -9.14
CA ILE A 107 9.36 15.47 -8.35
C ILE A 107 7.85 15.68 -8.53
N ALA A 108 7.40 16.95 -8.53
CA ALA A 108 5.99 17.27 -8.73
C ALA A 108 5.51 16.89 -10.14
N GLU A 109 6.29 17.20 -11.17
CA GLU A 109 5.99 16.83 -12.56
C GLU A 109 5.93 15.31 -12.74
N TRP A 110 6.84 14.56 -12.11
CA TRP A 110 6.77 13.11 -12.10
C TRP A 110 5.49 12.61 -11.41
N ALA A 111 5.15 13.15 -10.23
CA ALA A 111 3.94 12.74 -9.52
C ALA A 111 2.66 13.03 -10.32
N ASP A 112 2.62 14.11 -11.10
CA ASP A 112 1.52 14.46 -11.99
C ASP A 112 1.33 13.47 -13.16
N THR A 113 2.35 12.66 -13.50
CA THR A 113 2.22 11.59 -14.50
C THR A 113 1.53 10.34 -13.96
N LEU A 114 1.40 10.21 -12.64
CA LEU A 114 0.83 9.04 -11.98
C LEU A 114 -0.69 9.15 -11.84
N PRO A 115 -1.41 8.01 -11.73
CA PRO A 115 -2.81 8.01 -11.35
C PRO A 115 -3.06 8.78 -10.04
N GLU A 116 -4.13 9.56 -10.02
CA GLU A 116 -4.50 10.38 -8.86
C GLU A 116 -4.62 9.52 -7.59
N GLY A 117 -3.88 9.92 -6.55
CA GLY A 117 -3.87 9.26 -5.24
C GLY A 117 -2.95 8.05 -5.13
N LEU A 118 -2.20 7.68 -6.19
CA LEU A 118 -1.25 6.56 -6.13
C LEU A 118 -0.04 6.87 -5.24
N VAL A 119 0.43 8.12 -5.27
CA VAL A 119 1.54 8.61 -4.44
C VAL A 119 1.08 9.80 -3.61
N ARG A 120 1.58 9.86 -2.36
CA ARG A 120 1.45 11.02 -1.49
C ARG A 120 2.84 11.50 -1.10
N LEU A 121 3.13 12.74 -1.47
CA LEU A 121 4.39 13.40 -1.15
C LEU A 121 4.21 14.25 0.12
N ASP A 122 4.86 13.86 1.19
CA ASP A 122 4.82 14.58 2.46
C ASP A 122 6.21 15.19 2.76
N PRO A 123 6.34 16.52 2.90
CA PRO A 123 7.61 17.14 3.25
C PRO A 123 7.95 16.83 4.70
N THR A 124 9.17 16.37 4.96
CA THR A 124 9.66 16.16 6.33
C THR A 124 10.40 17.39 6.87
N LEU A 125 10.15 17.68 8.15
CA LEU A 125 10.83 18.74 8.92
C LEU A 125 11.92 18.19 9.83
N THR A 126 12.20 16.89 9.82
CA THR A 126 13.32 16.33 10.57
C THR A 126 14.63 16.92 10.04
N LEU A 127 15.43 17.48 10.95
CA LEU A 127 16.77 17.97 10.64
C LEU A 127 17.62 16.75 10.24
N ALA A 128 18.02 16.69 8.96
CA ALA A 128 18.98 15.72 8.44
C ALA A 128 20.38 15.93 9.03
#